data_AF-A0A258FCT6-F1
#
_entry.id   AF-A0A258FCT6-F1
#
_cell.length_a   1.000
_cell.length_b   1.000
_cell.length_c   1.000
_cell.angle_alpha   90.00
_cell.angle_beta   90.00
_cell.angle_gamma   90.00
#
_symmetry.space_group_name_H-M   'P 1'
#
loop_
_entity.id
_entity.type
_entity.pdbx_description
1 polymer ?
#
loop_
_entity_poly.entity_id
_entity_poly.type
_entity_poly.pdbx_seq_one_letter_code
_entity_poly.pdbx_strand_id
1 'polypeptide(L)'
;PSPPEDVKVRLEKLAGSRLTLDGVLILFAQGTRSQEMNRQEVRARLVELIAKAAVRPKARRPTKPTYSSKLKRLEGKSRRSGVKAMRGKPSGQD
;
A
#
# COMPACT_ATOMS: atom_id res chain seq x y z
N PRO A 1 22.52 6.53 -18.91
CA PRO A 1 21.35 5.62 -18.97
C PRO A 1 20.20 6.18 -18.11
N SER A 2 18.96 6.19 -18.65
CA SER A 2 17.77 6.66 -17.93
C SER A 2 17.14 5.51 -17.14
N PRO A 3 16.57 5.75 -15.94
CA PRO A 3 15.90 4.70 -15.17
C PRO A 3 14.63 4.18 -15.85
N PRO A 4 14.20 2.94 -15.55
CA PRO A 4 12.93 2.40 -16.03
C PRO A 4 11.73 3.26 -15.61
N GLU A 5 10.66 3.24 -16.41
CA GLU A 5 9.51 4.13 -16.20
C GLU A 5 8.78 3.89 -14.87
N ASP A 6 8.68 2.62 -14.44
CA ASP A 6 8.06 2.30 -13.16
C ASP A 6 8.88 2.81 -11.95
N VAL A 7 10.19 2.94 -12.11
CA VAL A 7 11.08 3.57 -11.12
C VAL A 7 10.86 5.08 -11.12
N LYS A 8 10.73 5.73 -12.28
CA LYS A 8 10.46 7.18 -12.36
C LYS A 8 9.15 7.54 -11.66
N VAL A 9 8.06 6.84 -11.95
CA VAL A 9 6.76 7.08 -11.30
C VAL A 9 6.84 6.92 -9.77
N ARG A 10 7.62 5.95 -9.28
CA ARG A 10 7.86 5.80 -7.83
C ARG A 10 8.74 6.92 -7.28
N LEU A 11 9.76 7.33 -8.02
CA LEU A 11 10.65 8.42 -7.67
C LEU A 11 9.90 9.74 -7.55
N GLU A 12 8.99 10.05 -8.47
CA GLU A 12 8.16 11.27 -8.42
C GLU A 12 7.34 11.33 -7.12
N LYS A 13 6.73 10.20 -6.74
CA LYS A 13 5.98 10.08 -5.48
C LYS A 13 6.86 10.25 -4.25
N LEU A 14 8.08 9.69 -4.26
CA LEU A 14 9.05 9.80 -3.15
C LEU A 14 9.74 11.17 -3.10
N ALA A 15 9.88 11.84 -4.23
CA ALA A 15 10.49 13.16 -4.33
C ALA A 15 9.61 14.21 -3.63
N GLY A 16 8.28 14.10 -3.74
CA GLY A 16 7.34 14.97 -3.05
C GLY A 16 7.54 16.43 -3.46
N SER A 17 7.65 17.33 -2.47
CA SER A 17 7.85 18.77 -2.69
C SER A 17 9.16 19.15 -3.40
N ARG A 18 10.10 18.22 -3.55
CA ARG A 18 11.36 18.44 -4.28
C ARG A 18 11.21 18.31 -5.79
N LEU A 19 10.07 17.81 -6.27
CA LEU A 19 9.76 17.70 -7.69
C LEU A 19 8.93 18.91 -8.12
N THR A 20 9.39 19.62 -9.14
CA THR A 20 8.64 20.70 -9.78
C THR A 20 7.52 20.17 -10.68
N LEU A 21 6.61 21.05 -11.11
CA LEU A 21 5.54 20.71 -12.06
C LEU A 21 6.08 20.27 -13.42
N ASP A 22 7.28 20.73 -13.79
CA ASP A 22 7.96 20.37 -15.04
C ASP A 22 8.74 19.05 -14.93
N GLY A 23 8.59 18.32 -13.82
CA GLY A 23 9.27 17.03 -13.59
C GLY A 23 10.76 17.17 -13.25
N VAL A 24 11.22 18.37 -12.89
CA VAL A 24 12.61 18.61 -12.48
C VAL A 24 12.76 18.36 -10.98
N LEU A 25 13.68 17.47 -10.61
CA LEU A 25 14.04 17.18 -9.22
C LEU A 25 15.10 18.17 -8.72
N ILE A 26 14.78 18.89 -7.66
CA ILE A 26 15.68 19.87 -7.03
C ILE A 26 16.22 19.30 -5.72
N LEU A 27 17.54 19.13 -5.64
CA LEU A 27 18.27 18.73 -4.44
C LEU A 27 19.39 19.74 -4.17
N PHE A 28 19.52 20.18 -2.92
CA PHE A 28 20.58 21.08 -2.49
C PHE A 28 21.18 20.65 -1.16
N ALA A 29 22.43 21.05 -0.93
CA ALA A 29 23.13 20.88 0.34
C ALA A 29 23.99 22.13 0.61
N GLN A 30 24.00 22.57 1.86
CA GLN A 30 24.70 23.77 2.32
C GLN A 30 25.39 23.54 3.69
N GLY A 31 25.60 22.29 4.09
CA GLY A 31 26.05 21.95 5.44
C GLY A 31 27.53 22.24 5.68
N THR A 32 28.35 22.29 4.62
CA THR A 32 29.80 22.50 4.75
C THR A 32 30.27 23.69 3.93
N ARG A 33 31.45 24.23 4.29
CA ARG A 33 32.14 25.27 3.49
C ARG A 33 32.71 24.73 2.18
N SER A 34 32.88 23.42 2.03
CA SER A 34 33.46 22.80 0.83
C SER A 34 32.37 22.49 -0.19
N GLN A 35 32.47 23.10 -1.38
CA GLN A 35 31.57 22.81 -2.49
C GLN A 35 31.63 21.32 -2.89
N GLU A 36 32.80 20.70 -2.80
CA GLU A 36 32.97 19.29 -3.15
C GLU A 36 32.23 18.37 -2.18
N MET A 37 32.32 18.64 -0.87
CA MET A 37 31.58 17.88 0.13
C MET A 37 30.06 18.05 -0.07
N ASN A 38 29.59 19.26 -0.32
CA ASN A 38 28.17 19.51 -0.60
C ASN A 38 27.70 18.79 -1.88
N ARG A 39 28.53 18.73 -2.94
CA ARG A 39 28.22 17.96 -4.17
C ARG A 39 28.12 16.47 -3.89
N GLN A 40 29.06 15.92 -3.10
CA GLN A 40 29.05 14.51 -2.73
C GLN A 40 27.81 14.17 -1.91
N GLU A 41 27.41 15.03 -0.98
CA GLU A 41 26.20 14.87 -0.19
C GLU A 41 24.94 14.84 -1.07
N VAL A 42 24.80 15.79 -2.01
CA VAL A 42 23.66 15.80 -2.94
C VAL A 42 23.63 14.55 -3.82
N ARG A 43 24.79 14.11 -4.32
CA ARG A 43 24.90 12.86 -5.10
C ARG A 43 24.50 11.64 -4.28
N ALA A 44 24.93 11.56 -3.02
CA ALA A 44 24.56 10.46 -2.13
C ALA A 44 23.05 10.43 -1.88
N ARG A 45 22.43 11.58 -1.59
CA ARG A 45 20.97 11.70 -1.43
C ARG A 45 20.21 11.32 -2.70
N LEU A 46 20.72 11.71 -3.87
CA LEU A 46 20.13 11.33 -5.16
C LEU A 46 20.16 9.80 -5.35
N VAL A 47 21.31 9.17 -5.12
CA VAL A 47 21.48 7.72 -5.24
C VAL A 47 20.57 6.99 -4.27
N GLU A 48 20.48 7.44 -3.02
CA GLU A 48 19.60 6.84 -2.01
C GLU A 48 18.12 6.93 -2.43
N LEU A 49 17.69 8.09 -2.96
CA LEU A 49 16.32 8.28 -3.42
C LEU A 49 15.98 7.36 -4.60
N ILE A 50 16.89 7.25 -5.58
CA ILE A 50 16.73 6.33 -6.72
C ILE A 50 16.72 4.88 -6.24
N ALA A 51 17.59 4.50 -5.31
CA ALA A 51 17.63 3.16 -4.75
C ALA A 51 16.30 2.79 -4.07
N LYS A 52 15.72 3.72 -3.27
CA LYS A 52 14.38 3.54 -2.69
C LYS A 52 13.30 3.38 -3.74
N ALA A 53 13.35 4.19 -4.81
CA ALA A 53 12.41 4.09 -5.92
C ALA A 53 12.57 2.79 -6.74
N ALA A 54 13.76 2.21 -6.78
CA ALA A 54 14.03 0.94 -7.47
C ALA A 54 13.40 -0.26 -6.75
N VAL A 55 13.16 -0.17 -5.43
CA VAL A 55 12.50 -1.23 -4.67
C VAL A 55 11.02 -1.31 -5.06
N ARG A 56 10.65 -2.36 -5.78
CA ARG A 56 9.25 -2.62 -6.15
C ARG A 56 8.46 -3.06 -4.90
N PRO A 57 7.31 -2.42 -4.60
CA PRO A 57 6.45 -2.88 -3.51
C PRO A 57 5.90 -4.28 -3.80
N LYS A 58 5.94 -5.16 -2.80
CA LYS A 58 5.37 -6.51 -2.91
C LYS A 58 3.86 -6.40 -3.11
N ALA A 59 3.36 -6.99 -4.19
CA ALA A 59 1.93 -7.02 -4.47
C ALA A 59 1.19 -7.73 -3.32
N ARG A 60 0.20 -7.04 -2.73
CA ARG A 60 -0.70 -7.64 -1.75
C ARG A 60 -1.61 -8.62 -2.49
N ARG A 61 -1.55 -9.89 -2.11
CA ARG A 61 -2.56 -10.88 -2.51
C ARG A 61 -3.69 -10.84 -1.47
N PRO A 62 -4.95 -10.62 -1.88
CA PRO A 62 -6.06 -10.60 -0.93
C PRO A 62 -6.18 -11.98 -0.27
N THR A 63 -6.40 -11.99 1.05
CA THR A 63 -6.65 -13.22 1.79
C THR A 63 -8.09 -13.66 1.56
N LYS A 64 -8.30 -14.98 1.41
CA LYS A 64 -9.64 -15.56 1.41
C LYS A 64 -10.19 -15.55 2.85
N PRO A 65 -11.53 -15.47 3.06
CA PRO A 65 -12.12 -15.65 4.38
C PRO A 65 -11.66 -16.97 5.01
N THR A 66 -11.38 -16.93 6.32
CA THR A 66 -10.88 -18.10 7.06
C THR A 66 -11.92 -19.22 7.07
N TYR A 67 -11.45 -20.46 7.24
CA TYR A 67 -12.35 -21.61 7.36
C TYR A 67 -13.31 -21.48 8.55
N SER A 68 -12.80 -21.02 9.70
CA SER A 68 -13.62 -20.75 10.90
C SER A 68 -14.70 -19.69 10.66
N SER A 69 -14.40 -18.64 9.89
CA SER A 69 -15.41 -17.63 9.51
C SER A 69 -16.52 -18.23 8.66
N LYS A 70 -16.17 -19.13 7.72
CA LYS A 70 -17.16 -19.83 6.88
C LYS A 70 -18.05 -20.76 7.71
N LEU A 71 -17.48 -21.52 8.65
CA LEU A 71 -18.21 -22.40 9.56
C LEU A 71 -19.18 -21.61 10.45
N LYS A 72 -18.70 -20.58 11.15
CA LYS A 72 -19.55 -19.72 12.00
C LYS A 72 -20.70 -19.09 11.23
N ARG A 73 -20.48 -18.70 9.97
CA ARG A 73 -21.55 -18.19 9.09
C ARG A 73 -22.61 -19.26 8.81
N LEU A 74 -22.20 -20.50 8.52
CA LEU A 74 -23.12 -21.61 8.27
C LEU A 74 -23.90 -21.98 9.54
N GLU A 75 -23.23 -22.13 10.68
CA GLU A 75 -23.86 -22.37 11.98
C GLU A 75 -24.85 -21.26 12.33
N GLY A 76 -24.44 -20.00 12.18
CA GLY A 76 -25.30 -18.84 12.40
C GLY A 76 -26.49 -18.77 11.42
N LYS A 77 -26.36 -19.32 10.21
CA LYS A 77 -27.47 -19.48 9.25
C LYS A 77 -28.44 -20.57 9.75
N SER A 78 -27.94 -21.74 10.11
CA SER A 78 -28.74 -22.87 10.61
C SER A 78 -29.48 -22.53 11.90
N ARG A 79 -28.82 -21.87 12.85
CA ARG A 79 -29.45 -21.40 14.09
C ARG A 79 -30.59 -20.42 13.80
N ARG A 80 -30.39 -19.46 12.89
CA ARG A 80 -31.44 -18.50 12.51
C ARG A 80 -32.60 -19.16 11.78
N SER A 81 -32.37 -20.15 10.91
CA SER A 81 -33.47 -20.88 10.27
C SER A 81 -34.28 -21.67 11.29
N GLY A 82 -33.64 -22.33 12.26
CA GLY A 82 -34.32 -23.02 13.35
C GLY A 82 -35.20 -22.07 14.18
N VAL A 83 -34.64 -20.92 14.60
CA VAL A 83 -35.41 -19.89 15.33
C VAL A 83 -36.59 -19.37 14.50
N LYS A 84 -36.42 -19.19 13.18
CA LYS A 84 -37.52 -18.75 12.30
C LYS A 84 -38.60 -19.81 12.14
N ALA A 85 -38.24 -21.09 12.03
CA ALA A 85 -39.19 -22.20 11.91
C ALA A 85 -40.08 -22.30 13.15
N MET A 86 -39.49 -22.19 14.36
CA MET A 86 -40.23 -22.20 15.63
C MET A 86 -41.14 -20.98 15.82
N ARG A 87 -40.89 -19.88 15.10
CA ARG A 87 -41.75 -18.69 15.07
C ARG A 87 -42.83 -18.74 14.00
N GLY A 88 -42.83 -19.78 13.17
CA GLY A 88 -43.90 -20.02 12.20
C GLY A 88 -45.25 -20.06 12.91
N LYS A 89 -46.30 -19.58 12.23
CA LYS A 89 -47.67 -19.61 12.74
C LYS A 89 -48.00 -21.06 13.10
N PRO A 90 -48.45 -21.37 14.34
CA PRO A 90 -48.81 -22.73 14.70
C PRO A 90 -49.88 -23.21 13.71
N SER A 91 -49.68 -24.40 13.15
CA SER A 91 -50.72 -25.06 12.36
C SER A 91 -51.88 -25.32 13.32
N GLY A 92 -52.97 -24.57 13.17
CA GLY A 92 -54.19 -24.82 13.91
C GLY A 92 -54.76 -26.16 13.45
N GLN A 93 -54.47 -27.21 14.21
CA GLN A 93 -55.23 -28.45 14.29
C GLN A 93 -54.82 -29.15 15.60
N ASP A 94 -55.86 -29.34 16.42
CA ASP A 94 -55.99 -29.97 17.75
C ASP A 94 -55.43 -29.22 18.98
#